data_AF-A0A644VG76-F1
#
_entry.id   AF-A0A644VG76-F1
#
_cell.length_a   1.000
_cell.length_b   1.000
_cell.length_c   1.000
_cell.angle_alpha   90.00
_cell.angle_beta   90.00
_cell.angle_gamma   90.00
#
_symmetry.space_group_name_H-M   'P 1'
#
loop_
_entity.id
_entity.type
_entity.pdbx_description
1 polymer ?
#
loop_
_entity_poly.entity_id
_entity_poly.type
_entity_poly.pdbx_seq_one_letter_code
_entity_poly.pdbx_strand_id
1 'polypeptide(L)'
;MRTETQNQMIARYLESGKTLTQLQALDLFRCIRLPSRINDLRNRGYIIKTTMVYKDGVKYGIYSLISKPKQPVFPPMRGVCRREKKEGLWRRLYNKLLIRK
;
A
#
# COMPACT_ATOMS: atom_id res chain seq x y z
N MET A 1 -8.60 -20.81 7.01
CA MET A 1 -9.00 -19.42 7.32
C MET A 1 -8.18 -18.48 6.46
N ARG A 2 -8.79 -17.49 5.77
CA ARG A 2 -8.03 -16.50 5.01
C ARG A 2 -7.56 -15.40 5.98
N THR A 3 -6.28 -15.42 6.34
CA THR A 3 -5.67 -14.37 7.15
C THR A 3 -5.50 -13.12 6.27
N GLU A 4 -6.32 -12.10 6.50
CA GLU A 4 -6.13 -10.81 5.83
C GLU A 4 -4.83 -10.16 6.29
N THR A 5 -4.06 -9.64 5.36
CA THR A 5 -2.81 -8.94 5.68
C THR A 5 -3.12 -7.56 6.24
N GLN A 6 -2.25 -7.04 7.12
CA GLN A 6 -2.37 -5.67 7.66
C GLN A 6 -2.53 -4.61 6.56
N ASN A 7 -1.87 -4.80 5.41
CA ASN A 7 -2.01 -3.91 4.25
C ASN A 7 -3.44 -3.88 3.67
N GLN A 8 -4.10 -5.04 3.61
CA GLN A 8 -5.48 -5.13 3.10
C GLN A 8 -6.46 -4.45 4.05
N MET A 9 -6.29 -4.64 5.36
CA MET A 9 -7.11 -3.99 6.37
C MET A 9 -6.97 -2.46 6.32
N ILE A 10 -5.73 -1.96 6.24
CA ILE A 10 -5.44 -0.52 6.13
C ILE A 10 -6.02 0.05 4.83
N ALA A 11 -5.86 -0.65 3.70
CA ALA A 11 -6.41 -0.21 2.42
C ALA A 11 -7.93 -0.07 2.49
N ARG A 12 -8.65 -1.09 2.98
CA ARG A 12 -10.11 -1.04 3.14
C ARG A 12 -10.55 0.09 4.06
N TYR A 13 -9.83 0.31 5.16
CA TYR A 13 -10.14 1.39 6.09
C TYR A 13 -10.01 2.77 5.42
N LEU A 14 -8.93 2.98 4.65
CA LEU A 14 -8.72 4.21 3.89
C LEU A 14 -9.72 4.37 2.73
N GLU A 15 -10.13 3.27 2.09
CA GLU A 15 -11.17 3.25 1.05
C GLU A 15 -12.55 3.67 1.56
N SER A 16 -12.83 3.46 2.86
CA SER A 16 -14.05 3.96 3.48
C SER A 16 -14.10 5.49 3.63
N GLY A 17 -13.06 6.21 3.20
CA GLY A 17 -12.95 7.67 3.30
C GLY A 17 -12.49 8.16 4.66
N LYS A 18 -12.16 7.26 5.59
CA LYS A 18 -11.63 7.60 6.91
C LYS A 18 -10.16 7.99 6.84
N THR A 19 -9.75 8.84 7.76
CA THR A 19 -8.34 9.16 7.98
C THR A 19 -7.76 8.24 9.04
N LEU A 20 -6.45 7.99 8.95
CA LEU A 20 -5.76 7.07 9.85
C LEU A 20 -4.54 7.76 10.46
N THR A 21 -4.40 7.64 11.78
CA THR A 21 -3.18 8.01 12.51
C THR A 21 -2.40 6.77 12.93
N GLN A 22 -1.14 6.95 13.32
CA GLN A 22 -0.30 5.83 13.76
C GLN A 22 -0.83 5.15 15.04
N LEU A 23 -1.40 5.93 15.97
CA LEU A 23 -2.04 5.39 17.17
C LEU A 23 -3.31 4.60 16.84
N GLN A 24 -4.16 5.10 15.93
CA GLN A 24 -5.35 4.36 15.48
C GLN A 24 -4.97 3.05 14.79
N ALA A 25 -3.90 3.04 13.98
CA ALA A 25 -3.43 1.84 13.32
C ALA A 25 -2.86 0.80 14.31
N LEU A 26 -2.26 1.25 15.40
CA LEU A 26 -1.79 0.38 16.48
C LEU A 26 -2.97 -0.28 17.20
N ASP A 27 -4.02 0.47 17.52
CA ASP A 27 -5.17 -0.06 18.24
C ASP A 27 -6.02 -1.01 17.39
N LEU A 28 -6.36 -0.60 16.16
CA LEU A 28 -7.26 -1.33 15.27
C LEU A 28 -6.60 -2.54 14.59
N PHE A 29 -5.35 -2.38 14.10
CA PHE A 29 -4.69 -3.37 13.24
C PHE A 29 -3.44 -3.98 13.88
N ARG A 30 -3.10 -3.56 15.12
CA ARG A 30 -1.86 -3.94 15.81
C ARG A 30 -0.63 -3.65 14.95
N CYS A 31 -0.66 -2.53 14.21
CA CYS A 31 0.39 -2.16 13.27
C CYS A 31 1.24 -0.99 13.80
N ILE A 32 2.40 -1.32 14.35
CA ILE A 32 3.36 -0.32 14.86
C ILE A 32 4.01 0.46 13.71
N ARG A 33 4.32 -0.22 12.60
CA ARG A 33 5.03 0.33 11.42
C ARG A 33 4.07 0.79 10.32
N LEU A 34 3.12 1.66 10.66
CA LEU A 34 2.17 2.24 9.69
C LEU A 34 2.86 2.87 8.45
N PRO A 35 3.95 3.66 8.58
CA PRO A 35 4.58 4.32 7.43
C PRO A 35 5.07 3.32 6.36
N SER A 36 5.61 2.17 6.78
CA SER A 36 6.07 1.12 5.85
C SER A 36 4.91 0.53 5.05
N ARG A 37 3.76 0.33 5.69
CA ARG A 37 2.55 -0.21 5.06
C ARG A 37 1.93 0.78 4.08
N ILE A 38 1.94 2.06 4.43
CA ILE A 38 1.53 3.13 3.51
C ILE A 38 2.47 3.21 2.31
N ASN A 39 3.78 3.01 2.50
CA ASN A 39 4.72 2.93 1.39
C ASN A 39 4.41 1.74 0.47
N ASP A 40 4.10 0.56 1.01
CA ASP A 40 3.64 -0.60 0.23
C ASP A 40 2.37 -0.28 -0.58
N LEU A 41 1.42 0.45 0.01
CA LEU A 41 0.19 0.87 -0.68
C LEU A 41 0.47 1.90 -1.77
N ARG A 42 1.35 2.87 -1.53
CA ARG A 42 1.80 3.82 -2.56
C ARG A 42 2.44 3.09 -3.74
N ASN A 43 3.26 2.10 -3.46
CA ASN A 43 3.84 1.24 -4.49
C ASN A 43 2.73 0.50 -5.26
N ARG A 44 1.69 0.00 -4.60
CA ARG A 44 0.54 -0.61 -5.29
C ARG A 44 -0.33 0.37 -6.10
N GLY A 45 0.02 1.66 -6.15
CA GLY A 45 -0.69 2.68 -6.90
C GLY A 45 -1.79 3.41 -6.13
N TYR A 46 -1.83 3.29 -4.80
CA TYR A 46 -2.73 4.08 -3.97
C TYR A 46 -2.16 5.50 -3.80
N ILE A 47 -2.97 6.51 -4.08
CA ILE A 47 -2.59 7.91 -3.86
C ILE A 47 -3.03 8.30 -2.46
N ILE A 48 -2.08 8.31 -1.51
CA ILE A 48 -2.32 8.60 -0.10
C ILE A 48 -1.66 9.93 0.28
N LYS A 49 -2.47 10.90 0.72
CA LYS A 49 -2.01 12.17 1.27
C LYS A 49 -1.52 11.97 2.70
N THR A 50 -0.44 12.65 3.06
CA THR A 50 0.01 12.77 4.44
C THR A 50 -0.08 14.23 4.85
N THR A 51 -0.87 14.50 5.89
CA THR A 51 -0.98 15.83 6.50
C THR A 51 -0.30 15.76 7.87
N MET A 52 0.73 16.56 8.08
CA MET A 52 1.39 16.64 9.38
C MET A 52 0.59 17.60 10.26
N VAL A 53 0.19 17.14 11.45
CA VAL A 53 -0.52 17.93 12.45
C VAL A 53 0.36 18.06 13.69
N TYR A 54 0.34 19.24 14.29
CA TYR A 54 1.00 19.51 15.57
C TYR A 54 -0.09 19.72 16.61
N LYS A 55 -0.10 18.88 17.65
CA LYS A 55 -1.06 18.95 18.75
C LYS A 55 -0.37 18.53 20.04
N ASP A 56 -0.65 19.24 21.13
CA ASP A 56 -0.19 18.87 22.49
C ASP A 56 1.34 18.70 22.58
N GLY A 57 2.10 19.54 21.87
CA GLY A 57 3.56 19.49 21.84
C GLY A 57 4.14 18.41 20.90
N VAL A 58 3.29 17.55 20.34
CA VAL A 58 3.71 16.39 19.52
C VAL A 58 3.28 16.58 18.07
N LYS A 59 4.19 16.22 17.15
CA LYS A 59 3.94 16.22 15.70
C LYS A 59 3.62 14.81 15.23
N TYR A 60 2.47 14.62 14.58
CA TYR A 60 2.09 13.33 14.00
C TYR A 60 1.52 13.46 12.59
N GLY A 61 1.58 12.36 11.82
CA GLY A 61 1.03 12.27 10.48
C GLY A 61 -0.40 11.74 10.48
N ILE A 62 -1.29 12.42 9.77
CA ILE A 62 -2.61 11.95 9.40
C ILE A 62 -2.56 11.51 7.94
N TYR A 63 -3.06 10.31 7.66
CA TYR A 63 -3.09 9.76 6.31
C TYR A 63 -4.53 9.71 5.81
N SER A 64 -4.74 10.15 4.56
CA SER A 64 -6.03 10.09 3.89
C SER A 64 -5.87 9.58 2.45
N LEU A 65 -6.87 8.85 1.96
CA LEU A 65 -6.88 8.39 0.57
C LEU A 65 -7.39 9.49 -0.33
N ILE A 66 -6.66 9.78 -1.41
CA ILE A 66 -7.11 10.69 -2.47
C ILE A 66 -7.76 9.89 -3.59
N SER A 67 -7.10 8.82 -4.03
CA SER A 67 -7.56 8.02 -5.16
C SER A 67 -7.10 6.57 -5.02
N LYS A 68 -8.02 5.66 -5.33
CA LYS A 68 -7.73 4.22 -5.46
C LYS A 68 -7.09 3.94 -6.82
N PRO A 69 -6.23 2.91 -6.94
CA PRO A 69 -5.72 2.50 -8.23
C PRO A 69 -6.88 2.08 -9.15
N LYS A 70 -6.85 2.53 -10.40
CA LYS A 70 -8.01 2.39 -11.30
C LYS A 70 -8.23 0.93 -11.73
N GLN A 71 -7.19 0.12 -11.95
CA GLN A 71 -7.16 -1.35 -12.24
C GLN A 71 -5.73 -1.90 -11.96
N PRO A 72 -5.43 -3.23 -11.99
CA PRO A 72 -4.31 -3.79 -11.23
C PRO A 72 -2.97 -3.32 -11.78
N VAL A 73 -2.23 -2.59 -10.94
CA VAL A 73 -0.87 -2.18 -11.25
C VAL A 73 0.02 -3.42 -11.11
N PHE A 74 0.25 -4.10 -12.24
CA PHE A 74 1.37 -5.04 -12.42
C PHE A 74 2.66 -4.35 -11.92
N PRO A 75 3.60 -5.12 -11.34
CA PRO A 75 4.37 -4.73 -10.17
C PRO A 75 4.98 -3.33 -10.29
N PRO A 76 4.93 -2.54 -9.21
CA PRO A 76 5.53 -1.21 -9.21
C PRO A 76 7.02 -1.30 -9.52
N MET A 77 7.36 -0.80 -10.70
CA MET A 77 8.72 -0.53 -11.12
C MET A 77 9.27 0.66 -10.31
N ARG A 78 9.66 0.41 -9.05
CA ARG A 78 10.60 1.28 -8.33
C ARG A 78 11.25 0.54 -7.16
N GLY A 79 12.51 0.15 -7.36
CA GLY A 79 13.38 -0.35 -6.30
C GLY A 79 14.08 -1.69 -6.58
N VAL A 80 14.70 -1.87 -7.75
CA VAL A 80 15.78 -2.85 -7.87
C VAL A 80 16.95 -2.35 -7.04
N CYS A 81 17.13 -2.90 -5.83
CA CYS A 81 18.46 -2.97 -5.21
C CYS A 81 18.54 -4.09 -4.14
N ARG A 82 18.39 -5.35 -4.58
CA ARG A 82 19.17 -6.51 -4.09
C ARG A 82 18.82 -7.74 -4.93
N ARG A 83 19.66 -8.03 -5.92
CA ARG A 83 19.96 -9.36 -6.49
C ARG A 83 18.80 -10.38 -6.52
N GLU A 84 17.84 -10.26 -7.43
CA GLU A 84 17.01 -11.40 -7.87
C GLU A 84 16.79 -11.41 -9.39
N LYS A 85 17.58 -12.24 -10.09
CA LYS A 85 17.36 -12.65 -11.47
C LYS A 85 16.10 -13.52 -11.56
N LYS A 86 14.89 -12.96 -11.56
CA LYS A 86 13.65 -13.67 -12.02
C LYS A 86 12.61 -12.76 -12.70
N GLU A 87 12.99 -11.59 -13.21
CA GLU A 87 12.06 -10.70 -13.95
C GLU A 87 11.74 -11.18 -15.38
N GLY A 88 12.34 -12.29 -15.85
CA GLY A 88 12.16 -12.82 -17.21
C GLY A 88 11.08 -13.90 -17.39
N LEU A 89 10.52 -14.45 -16.31
CA LEU A 89 9.53 -15.53 -16.39
C LEU A 89 8.09 -14.98 -16.49
N TRP A 90 7.80 -13.90 -15.75
CA TRP A 90 6.49 -13.26 -15.73
C TRP A 90 6.12 -12.63 -17.07
N ARG A 91 7.07 -11.99 -17.77
CA ARG A 91 6.86 -11.46 -19.15
C ARG A 91 6.53 -12.57 -20.15
N ARG A 92 7.20 -13.72 -20.05
CA ARG A 92 6.98 -14.87 -20.95
C ARG A 92 5.64 -15.55 -20.69
N LEU A 93 5.26 -15.73 -19.43
CA LEU A 93 3.95 -16.27 -19.08
C LEU A 93 2.81 -15.31 -19.44
N TYR A 94 2.98 -14.01 -19.23
CA TYR A 94 1.97 -13.01 -19.56
C TYR A 94 1.72 -12.88 -21.07
N ASN A 95 2.77 -12.82 -21.90
CA ASN A 95 2.61 -12.84 -23.36
C ASN A 95 1.97 -14.16 -23.86
N LYS A 96 2.29 -15.30 -23.22
CA LYS A 96 1.68 -16.59 -23.56
C LYS A 96 0.18 -16.65 -23.22
N LEU A 97 -0.27 -15.90 -22.21
CA LEU A 97 -1.67 -15.76 -21.83
C LEU A 97 -2.43 -14.74 -22.69
N LEU A 98 -1.77 -13.66 -23.15
CA LEU A 98 -2.41 -12.62 -23.98
C LEU A 98 -2.61 -13.04 -25.44
N ILE A 99 -1.75 -13.91 -25.98
CA ILE A 99 -1.82 -14.42 -27.36
C ILE A 99 -2.91 -15.51 -27.54
N ARG A 100 -3.63 -15.87 -26.47
CA ARG A 100 -4.72 -16.87 -26.48
C ARG A 100 -6.14 -16.29 -26.38
N LYS A 101 -6.31 -14.98 -26.57
CA LYS A 101 -7.61 -14.35 -26.82
C LYS A 101 -7.75 -14.03 -28.30
#